data_AF-A0A0C1IT03-F1
#
_entry.id   AF-A0A0C1IT03-F1
#
_cell.length_a   1.000
_cell.length_b   1.000
_cell.length_c   1.000
_cell.angle_alpha   90.00
_cell.angle_beta   90.00
_cell.angle_gamma   90.00
#
_symmetry.space_group_name_H-M   'P 1'
#
loop_
_entity.id
_entity.type
_entity.pdbx_description
1 polymer ?
#
loop_
_entity_poly.entity_id
_entity_poly.type
_entity_poly.pdbx_seq_one_letter_code
_entity_poly.pdbx_strand_id
1 'polypeptide(L)' 'MFESLYLTPVTGALTVFLVVVCGHLYRQNWKSEAPNARFRAWLYGLPAAVGLLALAFLPLKF' A
#
# COMPACT_ATOMS: atom_id res chain seq x y z
N MET A 1 7.56 -9.70 21.19
CA MET A 1 6.29 -10.04 20.48
C MET A 1 6.41 -9.92 18.96
N PHE A 2 7.29 -9.09 18.38
CA PHE A 2 7.43 -8.92 16.92
C PHE A 2 8.68 -9.56 16.29
N GLU A 3 9.39 -10.45 16.97
CA GLU A 3 10.68 -11.01 16.47
C GLU A 3 10.55 -11.85 15.18
N SER A 4 9.35 -12.34 14.89
CA SER A 4 9.06 -13.10 13.67
C SER A 4 8.47 -12.28 12.53
N LEU A 5 8.25 -10.97 12.71
CA LEU A 5 7.63 -10.13 11.70
C LEU A 5 8.69 -9.34 10.92
N TYR A 6 8.93 -9.76 9.68
CA TYR A 6 9.92 -9.15 8.79
C TYR A 6 9.48 -9.25 7.34
N LEU A 7 10.04 -8.40 6.49
CA LEU A 7 9.88 -8.49 5.04
C LEU A 7 11.01 -9.34 4.45
N THR A 8 10.65 -10.33 3.65
CA THR A 8 11.59 -10.95 2.72
C THR A 8 11.71 -10.10 1.45
N PRO A 9 12.76 -10.26 0.64
CA PRO A 9 12.94 -9.48 -0.59
C PRO A 9 11.74 -9.55 -1.53
N VAL A 10 11.16 -10.75 -1.68
CA VAL A 10 9.99 -10.98 -2.54
C VAL A 10 8.77 -10.24 -1.98
N THR A 11 8.49 -10.39 -0.68
CA THR A 11 7.34 -9.72 -0.06
C THR A 11 7.50 -8.20 -0.02
N GLY A 12 8.72 -7.69 0.16
CA GLY A 12 9.03 -6.27 0.09
C GLY A 12 8.79 -5.70 -1.31
N ALA A 13 9.28 -6.37 -2.35
CA ALA A 13 9.05 -5.97 -3.74
C ALA A 13 7.56 -5.95 -4.11
N LEU A 14 6.81 -6.98 -3.70
CA LEU A 14 5.36 -7.03 -3.91
C LEU A 14 4.63 -5.91 -3.16
N THR A 15 5.06 -5.60 -1.93
CA THR A 15 4.47 -4.52 -1.13
C THR A 15 4.68 -3.16 -1.82
N VAL A 16 5.90 -2.89 -2.29
CA VAL A 16 6.20 -1.67 -3.06
C VAL A 16 5.34 -1.59 -4.31
N PHE A 17 5.25 -2.67 -5.09
CA PHE A 17 4.42 -2.71 -6.29
C PHE A 17 2.95 -2.40 -5.98
N LEU A 18 2.38 -3.04 -4.95
CA LEU A 18 0.99 -2.80 -4.53
C LEU A 18 0.75 -1.36 -4.10
N VAL A 19 1.67 -0.77 -3.32
CA VAL A 19 1.59 0.64 -2.90
C VAL A 19 1.56 1.57 -4.10
N VAL A 20 2.41 1.34 -5.11
CA VAL A 20 2.45 2.15 -6.33
C VAL A 20 1.17 2.03 -7.13
N VAL A 21 0.66 0.80 -7.33
CA VAL A 21 -0.62 0.56 -8.04
C VAL A 21 -1.78 1.26 -7.31
N CYS A 22 -1.85 1.12 -5.99
CA CYS A 22 -2.88 1.76 -5.19
C CYS A 22 -2.80 3.30 -5.28
N GLY A 23 -1.60 3.87 -5.22
CA GLY A 23 -1.40 5.31 -5.40
C GLY A 23 -1.82 5.81 -6.78
N HIS A 24 -1.52 5.04 -7.84
CA HIS A 24 -1.96 5.34 -9.19
C HIS A 24 -3.50 5.34 -9.30
N LEU A 25 -4.16 4.29 -8.80
CA LEU A 25 -5.62 4.17 -8.80
C LEU A 25 -6.30 5.26 -7.95
N TYR A 26 -5.71 5.62 -6.82
CA TYR A 26 -6.19 6.74 -6.00
C TYR A 26 -6.18 8.05 -6.80
N ARG A 27 -5.06 8.36 -7.49
CA ARG A 27 -4.94 9.57 -8.32
C ARG A 27 -5.89 9.53 -9.52
N GLN A 28 -6.08 8.38 -10.14
CA GLN A 28 -7.03 8.21 -11.23
C GLN A 28 -8.47 8.46 -10.75
N ASN A 29 -8.84 7.90 -9.59
CA ASN A 29 -10.15 8.10 -8.96
C ASN A 29 -10.41 9.56 -8.58
N TRP A 30 -9.38 10.28 -8.13
CA TRP A 30 -9.46 11.72 -7.87
C TRP A 30 -9.78 12.50 -9.14
N LYS A 31 -9.13 12.17 -10.26
CA LYS A 31 -9.30 12.88 -11.53
C LYS A 31 -10.61 12.56 -12.25
N SER A 32 -11.15 11.35 -12.07
CA SER A 32 -12.34 10.90 -12.81
C SER A 32 -13.66 11.33 -12.19
N GLU A 33 -13.63 11.95 -10.99
CA GLU A 33 -14.83 12.37 -10.23
C GLU A 33 -15.93 11.30 -10.20
N ALA A 34 -15.52 10.03 -10.13
CA ALA A 34 -16.44 8.91 -10.26
C ALA A 34 -17.52 8.92 -9.14
N PRO A 35 -18.72 8.35 -9.40
CA PRO A 35 -19.67 8.08 -8.34
C PRO A 35 -18.99 7.32 -7.20
N ASN A 36 -19.25 7.73 -5.96
CA ASN A 36 -18.61 7.19 -4.75
C ASN A 36 -17.09 7.36 -4.68
N ALA A 37 -16.53 8.41 -5.31
CA ALA A 37 -15.09 8.72 -5.30
C ALA A 37 -14.48 8.67 -3.89
N ARG A 38 -15.21 9.13 -2.86
CA ARG A 38 -14.76 9.08 -1.45
C ARG A 38 -14.50 7.65 -0.98
N PHE A 39 -15.43 6.72 -1.22
CA PHE A 39 -15.25 5.33 -0.79
C PHE A 39 -14.11 4.65 -1.55
N ARG A 40 -14.01 4.90 -2.86
CA ARG A 40 -12.92 4.38 -3.69
C ARG A 40 -11.55 4.93 -3.28
N ALA A 41 -11.50 6.21 -2.88
CA ALA A 41 -10.30 6.81 -2.32
C ALA A 41 -9.84 6.06 -1.06
N TRP A 42 -10.74 5.68 -0.15
CA TRP A 42 -10.40 4.85 1.00
C TRP A 42 -9.95 3.44 0.60
N LEU A 43 -10.62 2.80 -0.37
CA LEU A 43 -10.24 1.47 -0.85
C LEU A 43 -8.82 1.41 -1.42
N TYR A 44 -8.34 2.48 -2.05
CA TYR A 44 -6.97 2.53 -2.56
C TYR A 44 -5.98 3.10 -1.53
N GLY A 45 -6.41 4.08 -0.74
CA GLY A 45 -5.57 4.77 0.23
C GLY A 45 -5.20 3.92 1.44
N LEU A 46 -6.14 3.14 1.99
CA LEU A 46 -5.89 2.31 3.17
C LEU A 46 -4.84 1.22 2.90
N PRO A 47 -4.95 0.40 1.85
CA PRO A 47 -3.93 -0.59 1.53
C PRO A 47 -2.56 0.04 1.26
N ALA A 48 -2.52 1.19 0.57
CA ALA A 48 -1.27 1.92 0.35
C ALA A 48 -0.64 2.40 1.66
N ALA A 49 -1.44 2.98 2.57
CA ALA A 49 -0.97 3.42 3.87
C ALA A 49 -0.42 2.26 4.71
N VAL A 50 -1.15 1.13 4.78
CA VAL A 50 -0.69 -0.06 5.49
C VAL A 50 0.61 -0.61 4.88
N GLY A 51 0.72 -0.67 3.56
CA GLY A 51 1.93 -1.10 2.88
C GLY A 51 3.13 -0.19 3.15
N LEU A 52 2.92 1.13 3.16
CA LEU A 52 3.97 2.11 3.51
C LEU A 52 4.40 1.99 4.97
N LEU A 53 3.45 1.80 5.90
CA LEU A 53 3.78 1.55 7.31
C LEU A 53 4.56 0.24 7.46
N ALA A 54 4.16 -0.82 6.74
CA ALA A 54 4.89 -2.07 6.75
C ALA A 54 6.34 -1.88 6.25
N LEU A 55 6.53 -1.19 5.12
CA LEU A 55 7.85 -0.89 4.57
C LEU A 55 8.70 0.01 5.50
N ALA A 56 8.08 0.92 6.23
CA ALA A 56 8.78 1.84 7.13
C ALA A 56 9.23 1.18 8.43
N PHE A 57 8.46 0.22 8.95
CA PHE A 57 8.64 -0.31 10.30
C PHE A 57 9.04 -1.78 10.37
N LEU A 58 8.82 -2.60 9.34
CA LEU A 58 9.27 -4.00 9.36
C LEU A 58 10.73 -4.08 8.90
N PRO A 59 11.59 -4.79 9.64
CA PRO A 59 12.96 -5.03 9.21
C PRO A 59 12.96 -5.93 7.98
N LEU A 60 13.93 -5.70 7.09
CA LEU A 60 14.18 -6.59 5.97
C LEU A 60 15.11 -7.72 6.40
N LYS A 61 14.69 -8.95 6.15
CA LYS A 61 15.46 -10.16 6.47
C LYS A 61 15.81 -10.89 5.18
N PHE A 62 17.07 -11.28 5.09
CA PHE A 62 17.66 -11.97 3.96
C PHE A 62 18.23 -13.31 4.42
#